data_AF-A0A1J4KEH1-F1
#
_entry.id   AF-A0A1J4KEH1-F1
#
_cell.length_a   1.000
_cell.length_b   1.000
_cell.length_c   1.000
_cell.angle_alpha   90.00
_cell.angle_beta   90.00
_cell.angle_gamma   90.00
#
_symmetry.space_group_name_H-M   'P 1'
#
loop_
_entity.id
_entity.type
_entity.pdbx_description
1 polymer ?
#
loop_
_entity_poly.entity_id
_entity_poly.type
_entity_poly.pdbx_seq_one_letter_code
_entity_poly.pdbx_strand_id
1 'polypeptide(L)'
;MNSQVIIPSLLFICLGVLNALLEKSLYQQEALGLPKYGVHKCSKPHFFCSIGFAGMGCAVFFYILMTKLWPSKFESIKKVSWKQFSEFLIPATFDLMQGTMSSVTIAFVGLSFDYMMRCGTLVGVTIIAKIYFKKKFHTYQWVAIGIIISALIIIGLSSMILADQSSTINVPPKVALSIIFLKFLAQFCYSIKLSYEQYFSQDIKLNPTLVVGLEGSLSTLMEFLIVLPIVHFLPGEEGNGIHEDFFDTIEMMKNSKTVLILMLSGMVWCGVYNVFAVSLTEASSAVTRTLLESFRTFIIWGIQIAIFYICSSSESLKKYSSLGEEWCKGSFLQLGGYIVMIIGILLYYGHPRILISNKRSKKNLNEYIRIESEPNDDM
;
A
#
# COMPACT_ATOMS: atom_id res chain seq x y z
N MET A 1 0.30 24.13 -0.22
CA MET A 1 -0.60 22.98 -0.47
C MET A 1 -1.89 23.22 0.30
N ASN A 2 -3.06 22.99 -0.28
CA ASN A 2 -4.34 23.23 0.40
C ASN A 2 -4.46 22.32 1.64
N SER A 3 -4.99 22.82 2.76
CA SER A 3 -5.14 22.03 4.01
C SER A 3 -5.95 20.73 3.79
N GLN A 4 -6.87 20.77 2.82
CA GLN A 4 -7.70 19.65 2.35
C GLN A 4 -6.90 18.46 1.78
N VAL A 5 -5.64 18.65 1.36
CA VAL A 5 -4.79 17.56 0.83
C VAL A 5 -3.75 17.10 1.87
N ILE A 6 -3.25 18.02 2.69
CA ILE A 6 -2.17 17.74 3.65
C ILE A 6 -2.62 16.73 4.71
N ILE A 7 -3.78 16.97 5.33
CA ILE A 7 -4.26 16.12 6.43
C ILE A 7 -4.54 14.69 5.94
N PRO A 8 -5.31 14.45 4.85
CA PRO A 8 -5.48 13.11 4.32
C PRO A 8 -4.16 12.45 3.92
N SER A 9 -3.20 13.19 3.36
CA SER A 9 -1.89 12.64 2.99
C SER A 9 -1.10 12.14 4.19
N LEU A 10 -1.03 12.91 5.28
CA LEU A 10 -0.32 12.52 6.50
C LEU A 10 -0.98 11.31 7.17
N LEU A 11 -2.31 11.35 7.31
CA LEU A 11 -3.06 10.24 7.90
C LEU A 11 -2.94 8.97 7.05
N PHE A 12 -3.00 9.09 5.73
CA PHE A 12 -2.80 7.98 4.80
C PHE A 12 -1.43 7.31 4.98
N ILE A 13 -0.36 8.09 5.14
CA ILE A 13 0.98 7.56 5.38
C ILE A 13 1.04 6.88 6.74
N CYS A 14 0.67 7.58 7.83
CA CYS A 14 0.77 7.07 9.20
C CYS A 14 -0.07 5.81 9.41
N LEU A 15 -1.33 5.81 8.96
CA LEU A 15 -2.23 4.66 9.06
C LEU A 15 -1.75 3.49 8.20
N GLY A 16 -1.18 3.77 7.02
CA GLY A 16 -0.61 2.73 6.18
C GLY A 16 0.62 2.06 6.81
N VAL A 17 1.48 2.84 7.49
CA VAL A 17 2.61 2.30 8.27
C VAL A 17 2.09 1.45 9.42
N LEU A 18 1.12 1.96 10.19
CA LEU A 18 0.49 1.22 11.29
C LEU A 18 -0.09 -0.12 10.81
N ASN A 19 -0.86 -0.11 9.73
CA ASN A 19 -1.46 -1.31 9.17
C ASN A 19 -0.39 -2.35 8.78
N ALA A 20 0.70 -1.91 8.16
CA ALA A 20 1.80 -2.78 7.78
C ALA A 20 2.52 -3.41 8.98
N LEU A 21 2.72 -2.63 10.05
CA LEU A 21 3.34 -3.13 11.28
C LEU A 21 2.41 -4.09 12.04
N LEU A 22 1.09 -3.85 12.02
CA LEU A 22 0.10 -4.76 12.61
C LEU A 22 0.09 -6.11 11.90
N GLU A 23 0.08 -6.11 10.56
CA GLU A 23 0.15 -7.32 9.74
C GLU A 23 1.43 -8.12 10.03
N LYS A 24 2.60 -7.44 10.03
CA LYS A 24 3.87 -8.09 10.37
C LYS A 24 3.89 -8.62 11.80
N SER A 25 3.30 -7.89 12.75
CA SER A 25 3.22 -8.30 14.16
C SER A 25 2.36 -9.54 14.36
N LEU A 26 1.25 -9.63 13.62
CA LEU A 26 0.35 -10.79 13.63
C LEU A 26 1.08 -12.06 13.16
N TYR A 27 1.82 -11.99 12.05
CA TYR A 27 2.50 -13.16 11.49
C TYR A 27 3.66 -13.69 12.36
N GLN A 28 4.17 -12.87 13.29
CA GLN A 28 5.14 -13.32 14.29
C GLN A 28 4.51 -13.89 15.56
N GLN A 29 3.18 -13.84 15.72
CA GLN A 29 2.52 -14.47 16.86
C GLN A 29 2.39 -15.98 16.64
N GLU A 30 2.54 -16.73 17.73
CA GLU A 30 2.22 -18.16 17.80
C GLU A 30 0.99 -18.35 18.69
N ALA A 31 0.13 -19.27 18.30
CA ALA A 31 -1.04 -19.65 19.08
C ALA A 31 -1.36 -21.13 18.87
N LEU A 32 -2.12 -21.69 19.81
CA LEU A 32 -2.66 -23.05 19.68
C LEU A 32 -3.80 -23.04 18.67
N GLY A 33 -3.58 -23.70 17.53
CA GLY A 33 -4.58 -23.97 16.51
C GLY A 33 -5.36 -25.25 16.75
N LEU A 34 -5.92 -25.82 15.69
CA LEU A 34 -6.61 -27.11 15.72
C LEU A 34 -5.66 -28.25 16.14
N PRO A 35 -6.19 -29.34 16.72
CA PRO A 35 -5.36 -30.46 17.19
C PRO A 35 -4.43 -31.07 16.12
N LYS A 36 -4.80 -30.97 14.84
CA LYS A 36 -3.99 -31.44 13.70
C LYS A 36 -2.73 -30.59 13.43
N TYR A 37 -2.71 -29.34 13.89
CA TYR A 37 -1.61 -28.40 13.64
C TYR A 37 -0.85 -28.03 14.92
N GLY A 38 -1.50 -28.07 16.08
CA GLY A 38 -0.87 -27.77 17.36
C GLY A 38 -0.53 -26.29 17.52
N VAL A 39 0.64 -25.98 18.10
CA VAL A 39 1.12 -24.59 18.23
C VAL A 39 1.95 -24.24 17.01
N HIS A 40 1.54 -23.21 16.29
CA HIS A 40 2.26 -22.70 15.11
C HIS A 40 2.08 -21.19 14.95
N LYS A 41 2.83 -20.62 14.01
CA LYS A 41 2.76 -19.19 13.68
C LYS A 41 1.45 -18.84 12.97
N CYS A 42 0.94 -17.65 13.25
CA CYS A 42 -0.29 -17.12 12.65
C CYS A 42 -0.01 -16.47 11.27
N SER A 43 0.62 -17.21 10.36
CA SER A 43 0.86 -16.77 8.98
C SER A 43 -0.38 -17.02 8.14
N LYS A 44 -1.34 -16.07 8.18
CA LYS A 44 -2.69 -16.24 7.60
C LYS A 44 -3.03 -15.09 6.63
N PRO A 45 -2.35 -15.00 5.46
CA PRO A 45 -2.48 -13.87 4.58
C PRO A 45 -3.83 -13.75 3.85
N HIS A 46 -4.53 -14.86 3.61
CA HIS A 46 -5.87 -14.79 3.02
C HIS A 46 -6.88 -14.27 4.05
N PHE A 47 -6.91 -14.85 5.25
CA PHE A 47 -7.81 -14.42 6.32
C PHE A 47 -7.53 -12.99 6.78
N PHE A 48 -6.26 -12.56 6.83
CA PHE A 48 -5.95 -11.16 7.12
C PHE A 48 -6.49 -10.22 6.03
N CYS A 49 -6.40 -10.61 4.75
CA CYS A 49 -7.03 -9.89 3.65
C CYS A 49 -8.55 -9.81 3.82
N SER A 50 -9.20 -10.93 4.21
CA SER A 50 -10.64 -10.98 4.45
C SER A 50 -11.07 -10.06 5.59
N ILE A 51 -10.28 -9.98 6.67
CA ILE A 51 -10.50 -9.03 7.76
C ILE A 51 -10.34 -7.58 7.27
N GLY A 52 -9.38 -7.31 6.39
CA GLY A 52 -9.21 -6.01 5.75
C GLY A 52 -10.46 -5.58 4.98
N PHE A 53 -11.00 -6.46 4.14
CA PHE A 53 -12.26 -6.22 3.42
C PHE A 53 -13.44 -6.02 4.37
N ALA A 54 -13.55 -6.84 5.43
CA ALA A 54 -14.61 -6.68 6.43
C ALA A 54 -14.52 -5.31 7.12
N GLY A 55 -13.31 -4.87 7.45
CA GLY A 55 -13.03 -3.53 7.98
C GLY A 55 -13.47 -2.40 7.05
N MET A 56 -13.23 -2.55 5.75
CA MET A 56 -13.75 -1.62 4.73
C MET A 56 -15.28 -1.68 4.68
N GLY A 57 -15.88 -2.87 4.68
CA GLY A 57 -17.34 -3.07 4.68
C GLY A 57 -18.02 -2.40 5.89
N CYS A 58 -17.36 -2.38 7.06
CA CYS A 58 -17.85 -1.68 8.24
C CYS A 58 -18.06 -0.17 8.01
N ALA A 59 -17.39 0.43 7.02
CA ALA A 59 -17.58 1.83 6.67
C ALA A 59 -19.01 2.14 6.17
N VAL A 60 -19.77 1.17 5.65
CA VAL A 60 -21.20 1.36 5.31
C VAL A 60 -22.02 1.64 6.56
N PHE A 61 -21.83 0.87 7.62
CA PHE A 61 -22.55 1.07 8.88
C PHE A 61 -22.19 2.41 9.50
N PHE A 62 -20.90 2.76 9.47
CA PHE A 62 -20.45 4.07 9.92
C PHE A 62 -21.08 5.20 9.09
N TYR A 63 -21.14 5.07 7.76
CA TYR A 63 -21.79 6.04 6.88
C TYR A 63 -23.28 6.20 7.19
N ILE A 64 -24.02 5.09 7.35
CA ILE A 64 -25.44 5.11 7.73
C ILE A 64 -25.64 5.81 9.08
N LEU A 65 -24.77 5.54 10.06
CA LEU A 65 -24.79 6.23 11.34
C LEU A 65 -24.56 7.73 11.18
N MET A 66 -23.58 8.14 10.37
CA MET A 66 -23.31 9.55 10.08
C MET A 66 -24.49 10.24 9.38
N THR A 67 -25.19 9.55 8.47
CA THR A 67 -26.41 10.08 7.84
C THR A 67 -27.53 10.33 8.86
N LYS A 68 -27.67 9.47 9.87
CA LYS A 68 -28.67 9.65 10.93
C LYS A 68 -28.29 10.79 11.89
N LEU A 69 -27.02 10.90 12.26
CA LEU A 69 -26.54 11.90 13.21
C LEU A 69 -26.42 13.30 12.59
N TRP A 70 -26.05 13.38 11.31
CA TRP A 70 -25.85 14.63 10.58
C TRP A 70 -26.50 14.61 9.19
N PRO A 71 -27.86 14.59 9.11
CA PRO A 71 -28.58 14.51 7.84
C PRO A 71 -28.34 15.70 6.91
N SER A 72 -27.89 16.85 7.44
CA SER A 72 -27.54 18.03 6.65
C SER A 72 -26.20 17.91 5.91
N LYS A 73 -25.31 17.00 6.33
CA LYS A 73 -23.96 16.83 5.76
C LYS A 73 -23.80 15.58 4.91
N PHE A 74 -24.63 14.57 5.14
CA PHE A 74 -24.49 13.27 4.50
C PHE A 74 -25.75 12.90 3.73
N GLU A 75 -25.56 12.49 2.48
CA GLU A 75 -26.67 12.05 1.66
C GLU A 75 -27.10 10.62 2.00
N SER A 76 -28.41 10.35 1.89
CA SER A 76 -28.94 9.00 2.10
C SER A 76 -28.39 8.00 1.09
N ILE A 77 -27.96 6.83 1.58
CA ILE A 77 -27.51 5.70 0.75
C ILE A 77 -28.54 5.27 -0.30
N LYS A 78 -29.84 5.53 -0.05
CA LYS A 78 -30.93 5.22 -0.99
C LYS A 78 -30.84 5.98 -2.31
N LYS A 79 -30.03 7.04 -2.39
CA LYS A 79 -29.77 7.77 -3.64
C LYS A 79 -28.85 7.02 -4.59
N VAL A 80 -28.07 6.04 -4.10
CA VAL A 80 -27.24 5.20 -4.96
C VAL A 80 -28.18 4.34 -5.82
N SER A 81 -28.18 4.59 -7.12
CA SER A 81 -29.00 3.83 -8.07
C SER A 81 -28.53 2.38 -8.14
N TRP A 82 -29.44 1.47 -8.50
CA TRP A 82 -29.08 0.06 -8.70
C TRP A 82 -27.96 -0.13 -9.74
N LYS A 83 -27.95 0.69 -10.79
CA LYS A 83 -26.90 0.70 -11.80
C LYS A 83 -25.54 1.08 -11.21
N GLN A 84 -25.48 2.15 -10.40
CA GLN A 84 -24.25 2.53 -9.71
C GLN A 84 -23.79 1.45 -8.73
N PHE A 85 -24.73 0.84 -7.99
CA PHE A 85 -24.41 -0.28 -7.10
C PHE A 85 -23.82 -1.47 -7.86
N SER A 86 -24.37 -1.83 -9.04
CA SER A 86 -23.79 -2.90 -9.86
C SER A 86 -22.41 -2.55 -10.43
N GLU A 87 -22.14 -1.27 -10.70
CA GLU A 87 -20.82 -0.83 -11.16
C GLU A 87 -19.73 -1.04 -10.10
N PHE A 88 -20.07 -1.02 -8.80
CA PHE A 88 -19.13 -1.35 -7.71
C PHE A 88 -18.64 -2.81 -7.71
N LEU A 89 -19.30 -3.71 -8.44
CA LEU A 89 -18.83 -5.08 -8.58
C LEU A 89 -17.47 -5.15 -9.30
N ILE A 90 -17.21 -4.19 -10.20
CA ILE A 90 -15.96 -4.12 -10.96
C ILE A 90 -14.77 -3.83 -10.04
N PRO A 91 -14.69 -2.70 -9.31
CA PRO A 91 -13.58 -2.45 -8.40
C PRO A 91 -13.49 -3.52 -7.30
N ALA A 92 -14.61 -4.01 -6.76
CA ALA A 92 -14.59 -5.06 -5.75
C ALA A 92 -13.94 -6.35 -6.26
N THR A 93 -14.20 -6.74 -7.51
CA THR A 93 -13.56 -7.92 -8.12
C THR A 93 -12.06 -7.69 -8.31
N PHE A 94 -11.65 -6.50 -8.75
CA PHE A 94 -10.23 -6.18 -8.91
C PHE A 94 -9.50 -6.03 -7.55
N ASP A 95 -10.18 -5.56 -6.51
CA ASP A 95 -9.66 -5.51 -5.13
C ASP A 95 -9.46 -6.93 -4.59
N LEU A 96 -10.44 -7.81 -4.80
CA LEU A 96 -10.34 -9.24 -4.46
C LEU A 96 -9.17 -9.90 -5.19
N MET A 97 -9.08 -9.77 -6.52
CA MET A 97 -8.00 -10.34 -7.32
C MET A 97 -6.63 -9.84 -6.85
N GLN A 98 -6.51 -8.54 -6.60
CA GLN A 98 -5.28 -7.94 -6.08
C GLN A 98 -4.93 -8.51 -4.71
N GLY A 99 -5.90 -8.58 -3.79
CA GLY A 99 -5.76 -9.12 -2.44
C GLY A 99 -5.29 -10.56 -2.46
N THR A 100 -5.99 -11.44 -3.18
CA THR A 100 -5.64 -12.87 -3.30
C THR A 100 -4.23 -13.06 -3.87
N MET A 101 -3.87 -12.35 -4.95
CA MET A 101 -2.52 -12.44 -5.54
C MET A 101 -1.44 -11.88 -4.60
N SER A 102 -1.77 -10.85 -3.80
CA SER A 102 -0.89 -10.36 -2.74
C SER A 102 -0.70 -11.41 -1.64
N SER A 103 -1.77 -12.05 -1.18
CA SER A 103 -1.68 -13.08 -0.14
C SER A 103 -0.80 -14.25 -0.57
N VAL A 104 -0.91 -14.69 -1.83
CA VAL A 104 0.01 -15.68 -2.43
C VAL A 104 1.45 -15.15 -2.43
N THR A 105 1.68 -13.89 -2.83
CA THR A 105 3.03 -13.30 -2.82
C THR A 105 3.63 -13.27 -1.42
N ILE A 106 2.84 -12.89 -0.42
CA ILE A 106 3.24 -12.85 0.99
C ILE A 106 3.59 -14.25 1.48
N ALA A 107 2.77 -15.26 1.15
CA ALA A 107 2.98 -16.63 1.59
C ALA A 107 4.28 -17.26 1.05
N PHE A 108 4.66 -16.96 -0.19
CA PHE A 108 5.83 -17.59 -0.83
C PHE A 108 7.12 -16.77 -0.77
N VAL A 109 7.03 -15.44 -0.80
CA VAL A 109 8.21 -14.55 -0.89
C VAL A 109 8.36 -13.69 0.36
N GLY A 110 7.25 -13.36 1.01
CA GLY A 110 7.25 -12.59 2.25
C GLY A 110 6.64 -11.21 2.13
N LEU A 111 6.23 -10.69 3.28
CA LEU A 111 5.46 -9.45 3.42
C LEU A 111 6.19 -8.20 2.91
N SER A 112 7.50 -8.11 3.14
CA SER A 112 8.27 -6.93 2.75
C SER A 112 8.42 -6.80 1.25
N PHE A 113 8.63 -7.94 0.55
CA PHE A 113 8.62 -7.96 -0.91
C PHE A 113 7.26 -7.53 -1.47
N ASP A 114 6.15 -7.99 -0.86
CA ASP A 114 4.80 -7.58 -1.25
C ASP A 114 4.65 -6.05 -1.23
N TYR A 115 5.05 -5.40 -0.14
CA TYR A 115 4.96 -3.95 0.01
C TYR A 115 5.85 -3.19 -0.96
N MET A 116 7.10 -3.62 -1.15
CA MET A 116 8.04 -2.96 -2.05
C MET A 116 7.53 -2.98 -3.49
N MET A 117 6.93 -4.09 -3.92
CA MET A 117 6.39 -4.25 -5.28
C MET A 117 5.07 -3.51 -5.50
N ARG A 118 4.41 -2.96 -4.45
CA ARG A 118 3.16 -2.19 -4.62
C ARG A 118 3.33 -0.94 -5.47
N CYS A 119 4.54 -0.42 -5.53
CA CYS A 119 4.86 0.78 -6.29
C CYS A 119 4.68 0.61 -7.81
N GLY A 120 4.65 -0.64 -8.33
CA GLY A 120 4.36 -0.92 -9.74
C GLY A 120 2.98 -0.40 -10.19
N THR A 121 2.05 -0.19 -9.25
CA THR A 121 0.72 0.37 -9.49
C THR A 121 0.76 1.75 -10.16
N LEU A 122 1.82 2.53 -9.91
CA LEU A 122 1.99 3.86 -10.51
C LEU A 122 1.93 3.83 -12.04
N VAL A 123 2.46 2.76 -12.66
CA VAL A 123 2.45 2.60 -14.13
C VAL A 123 1.02 2.50 -14.65
N GLY A 124 0.25 1.56 -14.10
CA GLY A 124 -1.14 1.34 -14.50
C GLY A 124 -2.01 2.57 -14.27
N VAL A 125 -1.90 3.19 -13.09
CA VAL A 125 -2.69 4.38 -12.74
C VAL A 125 -2.34 5.57 -13.62
N THR A 126 -1.07 5.76 -13.98
CA THR A 126 -0.67 6.82 -14.91
C THR A 126 -1.28 6.63 -16.29
N ILE A 127 -1.26 5.40 -16.81
CA ILE A 127 -1.84 5.07 -18.12
C ILE A 127 -3.35 5.33 -18.10
N ILE A 128 -4.06 4.82 -17.09
CA ILE A 128 -5.51 5.01 -16.96
C ILE A 128 -5.83 6.50 -16.75
N ALA A 129 -5.05 7.23 -15.95
CA ALA A 129 -5.21 8.68 -15.77
C ALA A 129 -5.07 9.46 -17.08
N LYS A 130 -4.18 9.04 -17.98
CA LYS A 130 -4.02 9.66 -19.31
C LYS A 130 -5.21 9.36 -20.22
N ILE A 131 -5.67 8.10 -20.26
CA ILE A 131 -6.70 7.64 -21.20
C ILE A 131 -8.10 8.03 -20.73
N TYR A 132 -8.46 7.66 -19.50
CA TYR A 132 -9.80 7.81 -18.97
C TYR A 132 -10.05 9.21 -18.41
N PHE A 133 -9.22 9.65 -17.46
CA PHE A 133 -9.33 10.97 -16.83
C PHE A 133 -8.78 12.11 -17.69
N LYS A 134 -8.27 11.80 -18.90
CA LYS A 134 -7.71 12.77 -19.87
C LYS A 134 -6.69 13.73 -19.25
N LYS A 135 -5.97 13.27 -18.23
CA LYS A 135 -5.00 14.09 -17.49
C LYS A 135 -3.86 14.47 -18.42
N LYS A 136 -3.60 15.77 -18.54
CA LYS A 136 -2.45 16.30 -19.28
C LYS A 136 -1.21 16.19 -18.41
N PHE A 137 -0.27 15.35 -18.82
CA PHE A 137 1.04 15.23 -18.17
C PHE A 137 2.07 16.08 -18.90
N HIS A 138 2.80 16.91 -18.17
CA HIS A 138 3.94 17.63 -18.72
C HIS A 138 5.13 16.68 -18.96
N THR A 139 6.04 17.06 -19.85
CA THR A 139 7.23 16.23 -20.18
C THR A 139 8.05 15.88 -18.95
N TYR A 140 8.21 16.79 -18.00
CA TYR A 140 8.96 16.52 -16.76
C TYR A 140 8.28 15.47 -15.88
N GLN A 141 6.95 15.34 -15.92
CA GLN A 141 6.21 14.33 -15.17
C GLN A 141 6.45 12.94 -15.77
N TRP A 142 6.50 12.81 -17.10
CA TRP A 142 6.87 11.56 -17.76
C TRP A 142 8.29 11.12 -17.44
N VAL A 143 9.24 12.06 -17.45
CA VAL A 143 10.62 11.79 -17.05
C VAL A 143 10.68 11.34 -15.58
N ALA A 144 9.96 12.05 -14.70
CA ALA A 144 9.87 11.68 -13.29
C ALA A 144 9.29 10.28 -13.09
N ILE A 145 8.22 9.93 -13.78
CA ILE A 145 7.61 8.60 -13.75
C ILE A 145 8.61 7.54 -14.24
N GLY A 146 9.36 7.80 -15.32
CA GLY A 146 10.41 6.89 -15.79
C GLY A 146 11.53 6.65 -14.76
N ILE A 147 11.95 7.70 -14.06
CA ILE A 147 12.93 7.61 -12.96
C ILE A 147 12.38 6.76 -11.82
N ILE A 148 11.12 6.99 -11.42
CA ILE A 148 10.46 6.21 -10.37
C ILE A 148 10.40 4.74 -10.77
N ILE A 149 9.95 4.40 -11.98
CA ILE A 149 9.89 3.02 -12.46
C ILE A 149 11.27 2.34 -12.39
N SER A 150 12.32 3.04 -12.82
CA SER A 150 13.68 2.53 -12.78
C SER A 150 14.13 2.25 -11.34
N ALA A 151 13.82 3.15 -10.40
CA ALA A 151 14.09 2.95 -8.99
C ALA A 151 13.36 1.73 -8.40
N LEU A 152 12.10 1.52 -8.79
CA LEU A 152 11.30 0.39 -8.30
C LEU A 152 11.82 -0.96 -8.80
N ILE A 153 12.33 -1.01 -10.03
CA ILE A 153 13.00 -2.20 -10.56
C ILE A 153 14.25 -2.51 -9.72
N ILE A 154 15.06 -1.50 -9.40
CA ILE A 154 16.26 -1.66 -8.56
C ILE A 154 15.89 -2.18 -7.17
N ILE A 155 14.86 -1.61 -6.53
CA ILE A 155 14.38 -2.05 -5.21
C ILE A 155 13.88 -3.50 -5.30
N GLY A 156 13.04 -3.84 -6.28
CA GLY A 156 12.53 -5.20 -6.46
C GLY A 156 13.65 -6.24 -6.65
N LEU A 157 14.65 -5.93 -7.49
CA LEU A 157 15.79 -6.80 -7.72
C LEU A 157 16.67 -6.98 -6.48
N SER A 158 16.87 -5.91 -5.70
CA SER A 158 17.64 -6.00 -4.46
C SER A 158 16.99 -6.95 -3.44
N SER A 159 15.66 -6.95 -3.36
CA SER A 159 14.91 -7.84 -2.47
C SER A 159 15.00 -9.31 -2.89
N MET A 160 15.20 -9.61 -4.18
CA MET A 160 15.47 -10.99 -4.63
C MET A 160 16.84 -11.49 -4.17
N ILE A 161 17.87 -10.65 -4.25
CA ILE A 161 19.21 -10.97 -3.76
C ILE A 161 19.18 -11.24 -2.24
N LEU A 162 18.36 -10.47 -1.52
CA LEU A 162 18.09 -10.69 -0.09
C LEU A 162 17.30 -11.98 0.16
N ALA A 163 16.28 -12.28 -0.65
CA ALA A 163 15.48 -13.49 -0.53
C ALA A 163 16.32 -14.77 -0.72
N ASP A 164 17.26 -14.79 -1.68
CA ASP A 164 18.21 -15.90 -1.87
C ASP A 164 19.09 -16.14 -0.62
N GLN A 165 19.25 -15.14 0.25
CA GLN A 165 20.01 -15.24 1.50
C GLN A 165 19.13 -15.51 2.73
N SER A 166 17.80 -15.33 2.62
CA SER A 166 16.89 -15.30 3.78
C SER A 166 15.68 -16.21 3.67
N SER A 167 15.43 -16.87 2.54
CA SER A 167 14.19 -17.64 2.36
C SER A 167 14.16 -18.92 3.20
N THR A 168 13.21 -18.94 4.13
CA THR A 168 12.69 -20.11 4.86
C THR A 168 12.01 -21.15 3.94
N ILE A 169 11.93 -20.90 2.62
CA ILE A 169 11.42 -21.82 1.61
C ILE A 169 12.32 -21.72 0.37
N ASN A 170 13.04 -22.79 0.02
CA ASN A 170 13.77 -22.91 -1.25
C ASN A 170 12.76 -23.05 -2.40
N VAL A 171 12.16 -21.93 -2.81
CA VAL A 171 11.23 -21.91 -3.94
C VAL A 171 12.02 -22.11 -5.24
N PRO A 172 11.67 -23.08 -6.11
CA PRO A 172 12.35 -23.25 -7.38
C PRO A 172 12.33 -21.94 -8.20
N PRO A 173 13.41 -21.57 -8.91
CA PRO A 173 13.49 -20.30 -9.64
C PRO A 173 12.32 -20.04 -10.60
N LYS A 174 11.77 -21.11 -11.20
CA LYS A 174 10.58 -21.04 -12.06
C LYS A 174 9.33 -20.60 -11.31
N VAL A 175 9.14 -21.08 -10.09
CA VAL A 175 7.98 -20.72 -9.25
C VAL A 175 8.14 -19.29 -8.74
N ALA A 176 9.36 -18.90 -8.34
CA ALA A 176 9.65 -17.51 -7.96
C ALA A 176 9.34 -16.52 -9.10
N LEU A 177 9.74 -16.83 -10.34
CA LEU A 177 9.42 -16.01 -11.51
C LEU A 177 7.90 -15.91 -11.74
N SER A 178 7.16 -17.01 -11.59
CA SER A 178 5.70 -17.01 -11.70
C SER A 178 5.04 -16.13 -10.64
N ILE A 179 5.52 -16.14 -9.40
CA ILE A 179 5.01 -15.28 -8.32
C ILE A 179 5.30 -13.80 -8.61
N ILE A 180 6.47 -13.48 -9.15
CA ILE A 180 6.81 -12.10 -9.54
C ILE A 180 5.86 -11.62 -10.64
N PHE A 181 5.61 -12.46 -11.67
CA PHE A 181 4.65 -12.13 -12.71
C PHE A 181 3.23 -11.94 -12.16
N LEU A 182 2.80 -12.84 -11.25
CA LEU A 182 1.52 -12.73 -10.56
C LEU A 182 1.41 -11.42 -9.77
N LYS A 183 2.49 -10.99 -9.11
CA LYS A 183 2.53 -9.73 -8.36
C LYS A 183 2.39 -8.51 -9.26
N PHE A 184 2.99 -8.53 -10.46
CA PHE A 184 2.78 -7.46 -11.46
C PHE A 184 1.33 -7.42 -11.94
N LEU A 185 0.71 -8.57 -12.18
CA LEU A 185 -0.72 -8.65 -12.53
C LEU A 185 -1.58 -8.08 -11.40
N ALA A 186 -1.26 -8.39 -10.13
CA ALA A 186 -1.93 -7.82 -8.97
C ALA A 186 -1.86 -6.28 -8.94
N GLN A 187 -0.73 -5.68 -9.31
CA GLN A 187 -0.59 -4.22 -9.37
C GLN A 187 -1.41 -3.60 -10.51
N PHE A 188 -1.57 -4.32 -11.61
CA PHE A 188 -2.47 -3.91 -12.67
C PHE A 188 -3.93 -3.93 -12.21
N CYS A 189 -4.37 -5.01 -11.54
CA CYS A 189 -5.70 -5.07 -10.90
C CYS A 189 -5.89 -3.90 -9.91
N TYR A 190 -4.88 -3.63 -9.07
CA TYR A 190 -4.94 -2.50 -8.14
C TYR A 190 -5.11 -1.16 -8.85
N SER A 191 -4.44 -0.97 -9.98
CA SER A 191 -4.54 0.28 -10.74
C SER A 191 -5.95 0.54 -11.30
N ILE A 192 -6.65 -0.52 -11.72
CA ILE A 192 -8.04 -0.43 -12.16
C ILE A 192 -8.93 -0.07 -10.98
N LYS A 193 -8.76 -0.75 -9.84
CA LYS A 193 -9.49 -0.49 -8.61
C LYS A 193 -9.36 0.97 -8.15
N LEU A 194 -8.13 1.49 -8.04
CA LEU A 194 -7.88 2.89 -7.68
C LEU A 194 -8.50 3.88 -8.67
N SER A 195 -8.54 3.53 -9.95
CA SER A 195 -9.16 4.36 -10.98
C SER A 195 -10.67 4.42 -10.83
N TYR A 196 -11.32 3.31 -10.46
CA TYR A 196 -12.75 3.30 -10.14
C TYR A 196 -13.05 4.06 -8.85
N GLU A 197 -12.25 3.93 -7.79
CA GLU A 197 -12.40 4.76 -6.58
C GLU A 197 -12.32 6.26 -6.90
N GLN A 198 -11.39 6.66 -7.79
CA GLN A 198 -11.29 8.04 -8.25
C GLN A 198 -12.54 8.45 -9.06
N TYR A 199 -13.04 7.62 -9.96
CA TYR A 199 -14.27 7.86 -10.73
C TYR A 199 -15.49 8.04 -9.82
N PHE A 200 -15.69 7.14 -8.85
CA PHE A 200 -16.83 7.24 -7.92
C PHE A 200 -16.75 8.47 -7.02
N SER A 201 -15.56 8.81 -6.52
CA SER A 201 -15.38 9.95 -5.62
C SER A 201 -15.35 11.31 -6.33
N GLN A 202 -14.79 11.42 -7.54
CA GLN A 202 -14.64 12.70 -8.24
C GLN A 202 -15.73 12.95 -9.29
N ASP A 203 -16.07 11.95 -10.11
CA ASP A 203 -17.01 12.13 -11.23
C ASP A 203 -18.45 11.91 -10.78
N ILE A 204 -18.72 10.84 -10.02
CA ILE A 204 -20.05 10.59 -9.43
C ILE A 204 -20.25 11.38 -8.13
N LYS A 205 -19.17 11.81 -7.47
CA LYS A 205 -19.18 12.59 -6.21
C LYS A 205 -19.80 11.85 -5.03
N LEU A 206 -19.58 10.54 -4.96
CA LEU A 206 -19.93 9.74 -3.79
C LEU A 206 -18.95 10.01 -2.66
N ASN A 207 -19.46 10.04 -1.42
CA ASN A 207 -18.62 10.23 -0.25
C ASN A 207 -17.57 9.10 -0.13
N PRO A 208 -16.29 9.39 0.14
CA PRO A 208 -15.23 8.39 0.27
C PRO A 208 -15.56 7.23 1.22
N THR A 209 -16.22 7.53 2.34
CA THR A 209 -16.63 6.52 3.33
C THR A 209 -17.62 5.52 2.72
N LEU A 210 -18.55 6.01 1.91
CA LEU A 210 -19.54 5.17 1.24
C LEU A 210 -18.89 4.36 0.11
N VAL A 211 -17.98 4.95 -0.66
CA VAL A 211 -17.22 4.27 -1.72
C VAL A 211 -16.48 3.05 -1.14
N VAL A 212 -15.69 3.28 -0.08
CA VAL A 212 -14.95 2.21 0.62
C VAL A 212 -15.90 1.18 1.22
N GLY A 213 -17.01 1.62 1.80
CA GLY A 213 -18.00 0.74 2.41
C GLY A 213 -18.63 -0.22 1.41
N LEU A 214 -19.12 0.29 0.28
CA LEU A 214 -19.80 -0.54 -0.73
C LEU A 214 -18.84 -1.53 -1.38
N GLU A 215 -17.65 -1.06 -1.76
CA GLU A 215 -16.59 -1.90 -2.31
C GLU A 215 -16.14 -2.97 -1.31
N GLY A 216 -15.86 -2.59 -0.06
CA GLY A 216 -15.44 -3.49 1.00
C GLY A 216 -16.50 -4.55 1.31
N SER A 217 -17.78 -4.16 1.30
CA SER A 217 -18.90 -5.09 1.53
C SER A 217 -19.00 -6.15 0.44
N LEU A 218 -18.89 -5.75 -0.83
CA LEU A 218 -18.90 -6.69 -1.97
C LEU A 218 -17.65 -7.58 -1.98
N SER A 219 -16.47 -7.01 -1.70
CA SER A 219 -15.21 -7.74 -1.62
C SER A 219 -15.23 -8.77 -0.49
N THR A 220 -15.75 -8.38 0.68
CA THR A 220 -15.96 -9.30 1.82
C THR A 220 -16.86 -10.46 1.41
N LEU A 221 -17.99 -10.17 0.77
CA LEU A 221 -18.93 -11.21 0.35
C LEU A 221 -18.26 -12.21 -0.61
N MET A 222 -17.55 -11.71 -1.62
CA MET A 222 -16.85 -12.58 -2.57
C MET A 222 -15.69 -13.36 -1.93
N GLU A 223 -14.93 -12.74 -1.03
CA GLU A 223 -13.84 -13.38 -0.30
C GLU A 223 -14.35 -14.55 0.54
N PHE A 224 -15.43 -14.35 1.31
CA PHE A 224 -16.02 -15.40 2.15
C PHE A 224 -16.72 -16.51 1.36
N LEU A 225 -17.30 -16.20 0.20
CA LEU A 225 -18.02 -17.18 -0.62
C LEU A 225 -17.13 -17.93 -1.61
N ILE A 226 -16.01 -17.34 -2.02
CA ILE A 226 -15.17 -17.86 -3.12
C ILE A 226 -13.77 -18.18 -2.59
N VAL A 227 -13.01 -17.19 -2.15
CA VAL A 227 -11.58 -17.34 -1.87
C VAL A 227 -11.33 -18.19 -0.63
N LEU A 228 -11.96 -17.88 0.50
CA LEU A 228 -11.77 -18.60 1.76
C LEU A 228 -12.14 -20.09 1.66
N PRO A 229 -13.27 -20.49 1.05
CA PRO A 229 -13.57 -21.90 0.79
C PRO A 229 -12.52 -22.57 -0.09
N ILE A 230 -12.06 -21.90 -1.16
CA ILE A 230 -11.05 -22.46 -2.06
C ILE A 230 -9.74 -22.71 -1.30
N VAL A 231 -9.21 -21.73 -0.57
CA VAL A 231 -7.93 -21.89 0.15
C VAL A 231 -8.02 -22.91 1.30
N HIS A 232 -9.19 -23.05 1.92
CA HIS A 232 -9.44 -24.06 2.94
C HIS A 232 -9.38 -25.50 2.38
N PHE A 233 -9.84 -25.73 1.15
CA PHE A 233 -9.83 -27.06 0.54
C PHE A 233 -8.61 -27.36 -0.34
N LEU A 234 -7.79 -26.36 -0.65
CA LEU A 234 -6.55 -26.58 -1.41
C LEU A 234 -5.53 -27.38 -0.58
N PRO A 235 -4.76 -28.29 -1.20
CA PRO A 235 -3.71 -29.02 -0.49
C PRO A 235 -2.52 -28.10 -0.20
N GLY A 236 -1.95 -28.21 1.01
CA GLY A 236 -0.75 -27.47 1.40
C GLY A 236 -0.48 -27.58 2.90
N GLU A 237 0.66 -27.03 3.32
CA GLU A 237 0.96 -26.86 4.75
C GLU A 237 0.22 -25.64 5.30
N GLU A 238 -0.29 -25.75 6.53
CA GLU A 238 -1.04 -24.67 7.18
C GLU A 238 -0.18 -23.42 7.36
N GLY A 239 -0.60 -22.30 6.76
CA GLY A 239 0.12 -21.03 6.84
C GLY A 239 1.44 -20.96 6.07
N ASN A 240 1.76 -22.02 5.31
CA ASN A 240 2.91 -22.12 4.41
C ASN A 240 2.42 -22.45 2.99
N GLY A 241 2.25 -21.43 2.16
CA GLY A 241 1.76 -21.55 0.79
C GLY A 241 0.32 -21.05 0.64
N ILE A 242 -0.46 -21.68 -0.25
CA ILE A 242 -1.82 -21.21 -0.59
C ILE A 242 -2.88 -21.75 0.37
N HIS A 243 -2.62 -22.89 1.03
CA HIS A 243 -3.57 -23.52 1.94
C HIS A 243 -3.71 -22.71 3.23
N GLU A 244 -4.96 -22.42 3.59
CA GLU A 244 -5.27 -21.72 4.82
C GLU A 244 -6.57 -22.24 5.42
N ASP A 245 -6.48 -22.90 6.57
CA ASP A 245 -7.66 -23.41 7.26
C ASP A 245 -8.34 -22.28 8.05
N PHE A 246 -9.53 -21.91 7.58
CA PHE A 246 -10.40 -20.96 8.25
C PHE A 246 -10.69 -21.33 9.71
N PHE A 247 -11.02 -22.59 10.00
CA PHE A 247 -11.40 -23.02 11.36
C PHE A 247 -10.21 -23.01 12.30
N ASP A 248 -9.02 -23.34 11.78
CA ASP A 248 -7.78 -23.20 12.53
C ASP A 248 -7.54 -21.76 12.96
N THR A 249 -7.75 -20.80 12.05
CA THR A 249 -7.55 -19.38 12.36
C THR A 249 -8.50 -18.89 13.45
N ILE A 250 -9.75 -19.36 13.43
CA ILE A 250 -10.72 -19.08 14.50
C ILE A 250 -10.27 -19.71 15.84
N GLU A 251 -9.70 -20.91 15.81
CA GLU A 251 -9.19 -21.57 17.02
C GLU A 251 -7.98 -20.83 17.61
N MET A 252 -7.04 -20.40 16.76
CA MET A 252 -5.91 -19.55 17.18
C MET A 252 -6.38 -18.25 17.85
N MET A 253 -7.43 -17.61 17.29
CA MET A 253 -8.02 -16.40 17.86
C MET A 253 -8.65 -16.63 19.24
N LYS A 254 -9.28 -17.78 19.47
CA LYS A 254 -9.84 -18.13 20.79
C LYS A 254 -8.74 -18.37 21.82
N ASN A 255 -7.66 -19.04 21.41
CA ASN A 255 -6.59 -19.47 22.29
C ASN A 255 -5.54 -18.38 22.57
N SER A 256 -5.53 -17.27 21.80
CA SER A 256 -4.60 -16.16 22.00
C SER A 256 -5.28 -14.80 21.95
N LYS A 257 -5.35 -14.13 23.11
CA LYS A 257 -5.84 -12.74 23.22
C LYS A 257 -5.04 -11.76 22.35
N THR A 258 -3.73 -11.98 22.22
CA THR A 258 -2.86 -11.14 21.39
C THR A 258 -3.24 -11.26 19.92
N VAL A 259 -3.44 -12.48 19.40
CA VAL A 259 -3.88 -12.71 18.02
C VAL A 259 -5.25 -12.07 17.79
N LEU A 260 -6.21 -12.27 18.69
CA LEU A 260 -7.54 -11.67 18.58
C LEU A 260 -7.49 -10.13 18.54
N ILE A 261 -6.73 -9.49 19.44
CA ILE A 261 -6.59 -8.04 19.48
C ILE A 261 -5.93 -7.52 18.19
N LEU A 262 -4.87 -8.19 17.72
CA LEU A 262 -4.19 -7.80 16.48
C LEU A 262 -5.13 -7.92 15.27
N MET A 263 -5.89 -9.02 15.14
CA MET A 263 -6.89 -9.21 14.09
C MET A 263 -7.98 -8.13 14.12
N LEU A 264 -8.59 -7.87 15.28
CA LEU A 264 -9.63 -6.84 15.43
C LEU A 264 -9.07 -5.43 15.18
N SER A 265 -7.86 -5.15 15.64
CA SER A 265 -7.20 -3.87 15.38
C SER A 265 -6.90 -3.70 13.88
N GLY A 266 -6.44 -4.76 13.20
CA GLY A 266 -6.21 -4.78 11.76
C GLY A 266 -7.49 -4.49 10.99
N MET A 267 -8.62 -5.08 11.40
CA MET A 267 -9.94 -4.78 10.83
C MET A 267 -10.27 -3.29 10.87
N VAL A 268 -10.20 -2.69 12.07
CA VAL A 268 -10.54 -1.28 12.29
C VAL A 268 -9.59 -0.37 11.52
N TRP A 269 -8.28 -0.57 11.68
CA TRP A 269 -7.28 0.31 11.09
C TRP A 269 -7.20 0.18 9.57
N CYS A 270 -7.44 -1.00 9.00
CA CYS A 270 -7.53 -1.18 7.56
C CYS A 270 -8.73 -0.43 6.97
N GLY A 271 -9.90 -0.49 7.63
CA GLY A 271 -11.08 0.28 7.22
C GLY A 271 -10.81 1.79 7.27
N VAL A 272 -10.29 2.30 8.39
CA VAL A 272 -9.96 3.73 8.56
C VAL A 272 -8.91 4.18 7.54
N TYR A 273 -7.87 3.38 7.33
CA TYR A 273 -6.84 3.63 6.31
C TYR A 273 -7.46 3.81 4.92
N ASN A 274 -8.34 2.89 4.50
CA ASN A 274 -8.95 2.95 3.16
C ASN A 274 -9.86 4.17 3.00
N VAL A 275 -10.61 4.58 4.03
CA VAL A 275 -11.40 5.81 4.00
C VAL A 275 -10.49 7.02 3.73
N PHE A 276 -9.38 7.16 4.45
CA PHE A 276 -8.43 8.27 4.20
C PHE A 276 -7.72 8.14 2.85
N ALA A 277 -7.50 6.92 2.36
CA ALA A 277 -6.90 6.67 1.06
C ALA A 277 -7.81 7.14 -0.09
N VAL A 278 -9.12 6.88 -0.01
CA VAL A 278 -10.09 7.40 -0.98
C VAL A 278 -10.28 8.90 -0.81
N SER A 279 -10.33 9.44 0.42
CA SER A 279 -10.38 10.90 0.65
C SER A 279 -9.16 11.63 0.08
N LEU A 280 -7.96 11.05 0.18
CA LEU A 280 -6.77 11.57 -0.49
C LEU A 280 -6.91 11.55 -2.01
N THR A 281 -7.50 10.48 -2.55
CA THR A 281 -7.73 10.33 -3.99
C THR A 281 -8.72 11.37 -4.49
N GLU A 282 -9.84 11.55 -3.78
CA GLU A 282 -10.85 12.58 -4.02
C GLU A 282 -10.23 13.98 -4.04
N ALA A 283 -9.45 14.33 -3.01
CA ALA A 283 -8.82 15.63 -2.88
C ALA A 283 -7.65 15.86 -3.87
N SER A 284 -7.15 14.80 -4.51
CA SER A 284 -6.00 14.89 -5.42
C SER A 284 -6.19 14.02 -6.67
N SER A 285 -5.56 12.85 -6.73
CA SER A 285 -5.75 11.85 -7.79
C SER A 285 -5.18 10.50 -7.37
N ALA A 286 -5.57 9.43 -8.05
CA ALA A 286 -4.99 8.10 -7.84
C ALA A 286 -3.46 8.08 -8.10
N VAL A 287 -2.97 8.93 -9.02
CA VAL A 287 -1.52 9.09 -9.26
C VAL A 287 -0.82 9.66 -8.03
N THR A 288 -1.40 10.68 -7.38
CA THR A 288 -0.83 11.24 -6.14
C THR A 288 -0.83 10.19 -5.02
N ARG A 289 -1.92 9.42 -4.87
CA ARG A 289 -2.00 8.33 -3.90
C ARG A 289 -0.88 7.31 -4.11
N THR A 290 -0.68 6.82 -5.33
CA THR A 290 0.37 5.84 -5.64
C THR A 290 1.79 6.37 -5.44
N LEU A 291 2.03 7.67 -5.67
CA LEU A 291 3.31 8.32 -5.33
C LEU A 291 3.55 8.36 -3.82
N LEU A 292 2.53 8.67 -3.02
CA LEU A 292 2.60 8.65 -1.56
C LEU A 292 2.73 7.23 -1.00
N GLU A 293 2.11 6.24 -1.63
CA GLU A 293 2.32 4.82 -1.32
C GLU A 293 3.77 4.42 -1.53
N SER A 294 4.36 4.83 -2.65
CA SER A 294 5.77 4.58 -2.96
C SER A 294 6.66 5.19 -1.87
N PHE A 295 6.43 6.45 -1.50
CA PHE A 295 7.14 7.10 -0.39
C PHE A 295 6.95 6.38 0.96
N ARG A 296 5.74 5.89 1.25
CA ARG A 296 5.45 5.14 2.47
C ARG A 296 6.27 3.85 2.57
N THR A 297 6.52 3.15 1.46
CA THR A 297 7.35 1.92 1.49
C THR A 297 8.76 2.18 2.03
N PHE A 298 9.36 3.33 1.69
CA PHE A 298 10.64 3.76 2.25
C PHE A 298 10.57 3.95 3.77
N ILE A 299 9.50 4.59 4.26
CA ILE A 299 9.29 4.78 5.71
C ILE A 299 9.15 3.43 6.41
N ILE A 300 8.36 2.51 5.86
CA ILE A 300 8.17 1.17 6.42
C ILE A 300 9.52 0.45 6.51
N TRP A 301 10.30 0.43 5.42
CA TRP A 301 11.62 -0.20 5.40
C TRP A 301 12.57 0.40 6.44
N GLY A 302 12.64 1.73 6.54
CA GLY A 302 13.46 2.41 7.56
C GLY A 302 13.04 2.09 9.00
N ILE A 303 11.73 2.02 9.27
CA ILE A 303 11.20 1.62 10.58
C ILE A 303 11.54 0.15 10.88
N GLN A 304 11.48 -0.74 9.89
CA GLN A 304 11.83 -2.15 10.09
C GLN A 304 13.31 -2.33 10.46
N ILE A 305 14.22 -1.58 9.83
CA ILE A 305 15.63 -1.56 10.22
C ILE A 305 15.79 -1.04 11.66
N ALA A 306 15.10 0.06 12.00
CA ALA A 306 15.16 0.62 13.34
C ALA A 306 14.66 -0.39 14.39
N ILE A 307 13.54 -1.06 14.13
CA ILE A 307 13.00 -2.11 15.01
C ILE A 307 14.03 -3.22 15.22
N PHE A 308 14.69 -3.70 14.16
CA PHE A 308 15.68 -4.76 14.28
C PHE A 308 16.80 -4.39 15.25
N TYR A 309 17.45 -3.23 15.06
CA TYR A 309 18.59 -2.83 15.88
C TYR A 309 18.21 -2.39 17.29
N ILE A 310 17.08 -1.67 17.46
CA ILE A 310 16.60 -1.27 18.79
C ILE A 310 16.23 -2.50 19.62
N CYS A 311 15.48 -3.44 19.04
CA CYS A 311 15.06 -4.65 19.76
C CYS A 311 16.22 -5.63 19.97
N SER A 312 17.18 -5.72 19.05
CA SER A 312 18.35 -6.59 19.23
C SER A 312 19.32 -6.09 20.30
N SER A 313 19.33 -4.79 20.59
CA SER A 313 20.21 -4.18 21.60
C SER A 313 19.72 -4.40 23.03
N SER A 314 18.45 -4.78 23.23
CA SER A 314 17.85 -4.97 24.55
C SER A 314 17.49 -6.44 24.77
N GLU A 315 17.99 -7.03 25.85
CA GLU A 315 17.79 -8.45 26.15
C GLU A 315 16.29 -8.80 26.36
N SER A 316 15.51 -7.88 26.91
CA SER A 316 14.06 -8.03 27.07
C SER A 316 13.27 -7.90 25.77
N LEU A 317 13.80 -7.18 24.77
CA LEU A 317 13.14 -6.93 23.48
C LEU A 317 13.66 -7.80 22.35
N LYS A 318 14.68 -8.63 22.60
CA LYS A 318 15.31 -9.47 21.58
C LYS A 318 14.31 -10.38 20.85
N LYS A 319 13.25 -10.83 21.54
CA LYS A 319 12.13 -11.58 20.94
C LYS A 319 11.43 -10.84 19.79
N TYR A 320 11.41 -9.51 19.84
CA TYR A 320 10.75 -8.65 18.84
C TYR A 320 11.67 -8.22 17.70
N SER A 321 12.97 -8.58 17.73
CA SER A 321 13.91 -8.27 16.65
C SER A 321 13.45 -8.84 15.30
N SER A 322 12.76 -9.99 15.29
CA SER A 322 12.21 -10.62 14.08
C SER A 322 11.09 -9.82 13.41
N LEU A 323 10.55 -8.79 14.07
CA LEU A 323 9.64 -7.83 13.44
C LEU A 323 10.37 -6.86 12.51
N GLY A 324 11.67 -6.67 12.71
CA GLY A 324 12.50 -5.79 11.89
C GLY A 324 13.14 -6.49 10.69
N GLU A 325 14.03 -5.78 10.01
CA GLU A 325 14.92 -6.33 8.98
C GLU A 325 16.37 -5.96 9.28
N GLU A 326 17.27 -6.92 9.13
CA GLU A 326 18.70 -6.67 9.27
C GLU A 326 19.26 -5.92 8.06
N TRP A 327 20.27 -5.07 8.28
CA TRP A 327 21.01 -4.46 7.20
C TRP A 327 21.93 -5.47 6.51
N CYS A 328 21.66 -5.77 5.24
CA CYS A 328 22.45 -6.70 4.43
C CYS A 328 23.12 -6.00 3.24
N LYS A 329 23.92 -6.74 2.46
CA LYS A 329 24.55 -6.21 1.23
C LYS A 329 23.51 -5.66 0.24
N GLY A 330 22.35 -6.32 0.12
CA GLY A 330 21.23 -5.86 -0.70
C GLY A 330 20.60 -4.55 -0.22
N SER A 331 20.71 -4.21 1.07
CA SER A 331 20.13 -3.00 1.66
C SER A 331 20.77 -1.72 1.13
N PHE A 332 22.04 -1.75 0.68
CA PHE A 332 22.66 -0.61 -0.01
C PHE A 332 21.99 -0.32 -1.35
N LEU A 333 21.63 -1.37 -2.10
CA LEU A 333 20.94 -1.24 -3.37
C LEU A 333 19.49 -0.78 -3.16
N GLN A 334 18.81 -1.28 -2.12
CA GLN A 334 17.49 -0.79 -1.68
C GLN A 334 17.53 0.71 -1.36
N LEU A 335 18.50 1.15 -0.54
CA LEU A 335 18.66 2.56 -0.18
C LEU A 335 18.87 3.44 -1.41
N GLY A 336 19.77 3.04 -2.31
CA GLY A 336 20.02 3.75 -3.57
C GLY A 336 18.74 3.88 -4.41
N GLY A 337 17.99 2.79 -4.54
CA GLY A 337 16.68 2.78 -5.20
C GLY A 337 15.69 3.76 -4.56
N TYR A 338 15.55 3.74 -3.23
CA TYR A 338 14.66 4.66 -2.52
C TYR A 338 15.05 6.14 -2.69
N ILE A 339 16.35 6.46 -2.70
CA ILE A 339 16.82 7.82 -2.96
C ILE A 339 16.43 8.27 -4.37
N VAL A 340 16.66 7.44 -5.39
CA VAL A 340 16.27 7.74 -6.78
C VAL A 340 14.76 7.91 -6.90
N MET A 341 13.97 7.06 -6.23
CA MET A 341 12.52 7.16 -6.17
C MET A 341 12.06 8.50 -5.57
N ILE A 342 12.64 8.92 -4.44
CA ILE A 342 12.32 10.22 -3.80
C ILE A 342 12.65 11.39 -4.75
N ILE A 343 13.80 11.35 -5.43
CA ILE A 343 14.16 12.35 -6.44
C ILE A 343 13.10 12.40 -7.56
N GLY A 344 12.66 11.23 -8.03
CA GLY A 344 11.58 11.12 -9.02
C GLY A 344 10.27 11.73 -8.54
N ILE A 345 9.85 11.47 -7.30
CA ILE A 345 8.64 12.06 -6.71
C ILE A 345 8.76 13.59 -6.63
N LEU A 346 9.91 14.12 -6.19
CA LEU A 346 10.15 15.56 -6.13
C LEU A 346 10.13 16.21 -7.52
N LEU A 347 10.71 15.55 -8.54
CA LEU A 347 10.66 15.98 -9.94
C LEU A 347 9.22 16.04 -10.45
N TYR A 348 8.39 15.05 -10.11
CA TYR A 348 6.99 15.00 -10.53
C TYR A 348 6.17 16.20 -10.03
N TYR A 349 6.43 16.66 -8.79
CA TYR A 349 5.79 17.85 -8.22
C TYR A 349 6.44 19.18 -8.61
N GLY A 350 7.51 19.16 -9.41
CA GLY A 350 8.14 20.38 -9.93
C GLY A 350 9.01 21.16 -8.91
N HIS A 351 9.30 20.58 -7.73
CA HIS A 351 10.18 21.18 -6.73
C HIS A 351 11.62 21.50 -7.18
N PRO A 352 12.26 20.80 -8.15
CA PRO A 352 13.61 21.17 -8.58
C PRO A 352 13.70 22.53 -9.27
N ARG A 353 12.58 23.16 -9.69
CA ARG A 353 12.61 24.54 -10.18
C ARG A 353 13.03 25.53 -9.09
N ILE A 354 12.81 25.27 -7.81
CA ILE A 354 13.30 26.14 -6.73
C ILE A 354 14.82 26.04 -6.59
N LEU A 355 15.39 24.82 -6.72
CA LEU A 355 16.83 24.59 -6.62
C LEU A 355 17.61 25.12 -7.84
N ILE A 356 17.03 25.00 -9.04
CA ILE A 356 17.66 25.46 -10.29
C ILE A 356 17.39 26.96 -10.53
N SER A 357 16.21 27.48 -10.19
CA SER A 357 15.90 28.91 -10.25
C SER A 357 16.77 29.70 -9.27
N ASN A 358 17.05 29.19 -8.07
CA ASN A 358 18.00 29.84 -7.16
C ASN A 358 19.43 29.90 -7.71
N LYS A 359 19.86 28.90 -8.50
CA LYS A 359 21.17 28.96 -9.19
C LYS A 359 21.16 29.96 -10.35
N ARG A 360 20.06 30.07 -11.10
CA ARG A 360 19.92 31.03 -12.22
C ARG A 360 19.76 32.48 -11.72
N SER A 361 19.01 32.68 -10.64
CA SER A 361 18.86 33.97 -9.95
C SER A 361 20.18 34.43 -9.32
N LYS A 362 20.93 33.55 -8.62
CA LYS A 362 22.28 33.88 -8.14
C LYS A 362 23.28 34.17 -9.25
N LYS A 363 23.18 33.50 -10.41
CA LYS A 363 24.04 33.76 -11.56
C LYS A 363 23.75 35.14 -12.17
N ASN A 364 22.48 35.49 -12.34
CA ASN A 364 22.06 36.79 -12.87
C ASN A 364 22.37 37.94 -11.90
N LEU A 365 22.26 37.73 -10.58
CA LEU A 365 22.63 38.74 -9.57
C LEU A 365 24.14 39.00 -9.54
N ASN A 366 24.95 37.95 -9.69
CA ASN A 366 26.41 38.07 -9.77
C ASN A 366 26.88 38.67 -11.10
N GLU A 367 26.15 38.48 -12.20
CA GLU A 367 26.39 39.18 -13.47
C GLU A 367 26.05 40.67 -13.36
N TYR A 368 24.94 41.03 -12.70
CA TYR A 368 24.56 42.43 -12.45
C TYR A 368 25.60 43.17 -11.59
N ILE A 369 26.07 42.56 -10.50
CA ILE A 369 27.10 43.15 -9.62
C ILE A 369 28.46 43.29 -10.35
N ARG A 370 28.76 42.41 -11.31
CA ARG A 370 29.97 42.53 -12.15
C ARG A 370 29.89 43.72 -13.12
N ILE A 371 28.73 43.94 -13.73
CA ILE A 371 28.52 45.05 -14.68
C ILE A 371 28.56 46.41 -13.97
N GLU A 372 28.09 46.50 -12.72
CA GLU A 372 28.19 47.74 -11.90
C GLU A 372 29.59 48.02 -11.31
N SER A 373 30.51 47.04 -11.35
CA SER A 373 31.87 47.17 -10.80
C SER A 373 32.97 47.36 -11.85
N GLU A 374 32.62 47.35 -13.14
CA GLU A 374 33.52 47.79 -14.20
C GLU A 374 33.50 49.34 -14.25
N PRO A 375 34.66 50.02 -14.12
CA PRO A 375 34.71 51.46 -14.29
C PRO A 375 34.36 51.80 -15.74
N ASN A 376 33.47 52.78 -15.93
CA ASN A 376 33.19 53.37 -17.24
C ASN A 376 34.46 54.09 -17.75
N ASP A 377 35.33 53.35 -18.44
CA ASP A 377 36.38 53.92 -19.28
C ASP A 377 35.75 54.38 -20.61
N ASP A 378 34.99 55.48 -20.52
CA ASP A 378 34.67 56.36 -21.64
C ASP A 378 34.61 57.80 -21.12
N MET A 379 35.81 58.38 -20.91
CA MET A 379 36.06 59.82 -20.98
C MET A 379 37.50 60.12 -21.39
#